data_AF-A0A3R6FGF4-F1
#
_entry.id   AF-A0A3R6FGF4-F1
#
_cell.length_a   1.000
_cell.length_b   1.000
_cell.length_c   1.000
_cell.angle_alpha   90.00
_cell.angle_beta   90.00
_cell.angle_gamma   90.00
#
_symmetry.space_group_name_H-M   'P 1'
#
loop_
_entity.id
_entity.type
_entity.pdbx_description
1 polymer ?
#
loop_
_entity_poly.entity_id
_entity_poly.type
_entity_poly.pdbx_seq_one_letter_code
_entity_poly.pdbx_strand_id
1 'polypeptide(L)' 'MHKESSQTCYKLELRNRILKAAMTEFLHKGVKSVKMDDIANALAISKRTLYEIYSNKEELLLEAVRIHEEVSFFK' A
#
# COMPACT_ATOMS: atom_id res chain seq x y z
N MET A 1 -16.41 -4.42 26.56
CA MET A 1 -16.21 -5.10 25.26
C MET A 1 -17.26 -4.54 24.30
N HIS A 2 -17.01 -3.94 23.14
CA HIS A 2 -16.13 -4.30 22.02
C HIS A 2 -15.59 -3.01 21.34
N LYS A 3 -14.27 -2.81 21.26
CA LYS A 3 -13.65 -1.69 20.51
C LYS A 3 -12.66 -2.15 19.43
N GLU A 4 -12.42 -3.46 19.34
CA GLU A 4 -11.34 -4.03 18.52
C GLU A 4 -11.74 -4.32 17.06
N SER A 5 -13.03 -4.40 16.76
CA SER A 5 -13.54 -4.78 15.42
C SER A 5 -13.40 -3.65 14.37
N SER A 6 -13.55 -2.38 14.77
CA SER A 6 -13.53 -1.25 13.84
C SER A 6 -12.12 -0.79 13.46
N GLN A 7 -11.17 -0.82 14.40
CA GLN A 7 -9.77 -0.43 14.17
C GLN A 7 -9.08 -1.37 13.16
N THR A 8 -9.38 -2.67 13.25
CA THR A 8 -8.80 -3.71 12.38
C THR A 8 -9.30 -3.57 10.94
N CYS A 9 -10.60 -3.31 10.74
CA CYS A 9 -11.21 -3.13 9.42
C CYS A 9 -10.60 -1.93 8.68
N TYR A 10 -10.49 -0.79 9.37
CA TYR A 10 -9.85 0.41 8.80
C TYR A 10 -8.40 0.14 8.36
N LYS A 11 -7.63 -0.59 9.19
CA LYS A 11 -6.23 -0.89 8.86
C LYS A 11 -6.12 -1.79 7.62
N LEU A 12 -7.03 -2.76 7.46
CA LEU A 12 -7.11 -3.62 6.28
C LEU A 12 -7.50 -2.84 5.02
N GLU A 13 -8.52 -1.98 5.10
CA GLU A 13 -8.93 -1.11 3.98
C GLU A 13 -7.80 -0.16 3.55
N LEU A 14 -7.12 0.45 4.52
CA LEU A 14 -5.98 1.32 4.26
C LEU A 14 -4.83 0.57 3.60
N ARG A 15 -4.50 -0.64 4.07
CA ARG A 15 -3.48 -1.50 3.45
C ARG A 15 -3.81 -1.76 1.98
N ASN A 16 -5.05 -2.14 1.67
CA ASN A 16 -5.48 -2.38 0.29
C ASN A 16 -5.36 -1.13 -0.59
N ARG A 17 -5.74 0.04 -0.06
CA ARG A 17 -5.58 1.33 -0.77
C ARG A 17 -4.11 1.64 -1.04
N ILE A 18 -3.22 1.39 -0.06
CA ILE A 18 -1.78 1.56 -0.20
C ILE A 18 -1.21 0.66 -1.30
N LEU A 19 -1.53 -0.63 -1.28
CA LEU A 19 -1.05 -1.59 -2.28
C LEU A 19 -1.46 -1.19 -3.71
N LYS A 20 -2.72 -0.79 -3.89
CA LYS A 20 -3.23 -0.37 -5.21
C LYS A 20 -2.55 0.90 -5.72
N ALA A 21 -2.39 1.90 -4.86
CA ALA A 21 -1.73 3.15 -5.23
C ALA A 21 -0.23 2.92 -5.53
N ALA A 22 0.45 2.15 -4.67
CA ALA A 22 1.86 1.82 -4.85
C ALA A 22 2.10 1.10 -6.18
N MET A 23 1.30 0.07 -6.50
CA MET A 23 1.46 -0.67 -7.75
C MET A 23 1.21 0.21 -8.98
N THR A 24 0.20 1.09 -8.91
CA THR A 24 -0.08 2.07 -9.98
C THR A 24 1.13 2.98 -10.22
N GLU A 25 1.72 3.52 -9.15
CA GLU A 25 2.91 4.37 -9.23
C GLU A 25 4.14 3.60 -9.74
N PHE A 26 4.36 2.37 -9.27
CA PHE A 26 5.47 1.53 -9.73
C PHE A 26 5.39 1.20 -11.21
N LEU A 27 4.19 0.91 -11.73
CA LEU A 27 3.97 0.64 -13.15
C LEU A 27 4.13 1.89 -14.02
N HIS A 28 3.69 3.06 -13.54
CA HIS A 28 3.74 4.29 -14.31
C HIS A 28 5.12 4.97 -14.30
N LYS A 29 5.80 5.00 -13.15
CA LYS A 29 7.04 5.78 -12.95
C LYS A 29 8.29 4.91 -12.79
N GLY A 30 8.11 3.60 -12.59
CA GLY A 30 9.18 2.66 -12.28
C GLY A 30 9.57 2.65 -10.81
N VAL A 31 9.91 1.46 -10.30
CA VAL A 31 10.22 1.19 -8.88
C VAL A 31 11.31 2.10 -8.32
N LYS A 32 12.36 2.40 -9.10
CA LYS A 32 13.47 3.25 -8.65
C LYS A 32 13.06 4.69 -8.41
N SER A 33 12.16 5.22 -9.24
CA SER A 33 11.73 6.62 -9.23
C SER A 33 10.72 6.91 -8.11
N VAL A 34 9.89 5.92 -7.76
CA VAL A 34 8.87 6.07 -6.73
C VAL A 34 9.48 6.09 -5.33
N LYS A 35 9.07 7.08 -4.54
CA LYS A 35 9.39 7.23 -3.11
C LYS A 35 8.14 6.93 -2.27
N MET A 36 8.35 6.57 -1.00
CA MET A 36 7.25 6.40 -0.04
C MET A 36 6.40 7.68 0.09
N ASP A 37 7.03 8.84 -0.03
CA ASP A 37 6.37 10.15 -0.06
C ASP A 37 5.35 10.29 -1.20
N ASP A 38 5.69 9.81 -2.40
CA ASP A 38 4.81 9.92 -3.57
C ASP A 38 3.52 9.13 -3.33
N ILE A 39 3.63 7.96 -2.72
CA ILE A 39 2.50 7.07 -2.41
C ILE A 39 1.63 7.69 -1.30
N ALA A 40 2.26 8.25 -0.26
CA ALA A 40 1.53 8.93 0.81
C ALA A 40 0.77 10.16 0.28
N ASN A 41 1.42 10.95 -0.58
CA ASN A 41 0.82 12.12 -1.23
C ASN A 41 -0.34 11.72 -2.15
N ALA A 42 -0.18 10.66 -2.95
CA ALA A 42 -1.23 10.16 -3.84
C ALA A 42 -2.50 9.71 -3.08
N LEU A 43 -2.35 9.28 -1.83
CA LEU A 43 -3.44 8.84 -0.96
C LEU A 43 -3.96 9.92 -0.01
N ALA A 44 -3.35 11.11 -0.02
CA ALA A 44 -3.60 12.19 0.95
C ALA A 44 -3.48 11.71 2.42
N ILE A 45 -2.48 10.88 2.71
CA ILE A 45 -2.15 10.42 4.07
C ILE A 45 -0.78 10.92 4.50
N SER A 46 -0.53 10.96 5.82
CA SER A 46 0.80 11.30 6.31
C SER A 46 1.80 10.18 6.01
N LYS A 47 3.08 10.52 5.85
CA LYS A 47 4.17 9.52 5.75
C LYS A 47 4.15 8.58 6.95
N ARG A 48 3.95 9.11 8.16
CA ARG A 48 3.85 8.31 9.38
C ARG A 48 2.77 7.24 9.27
N THR A 49 1.59 7.59 8.76
CA THR A 49 0.48 6.65 8.54
C THR A 49 0.85 5.54 7.57
N LEU A 50 1.58 5.85 6.50
CA LEU A 50 2.12 4.83 5.60
C LEU A 50 3.14 3.92 6.30
N TYR A 51 4.05 4.50 7.08
CA TYR A 51 5.08 3.77 7.83
C TYR A 51 4.52 2.91 8.97
N GLU A 52 3.32 3.20 9.48
CA GLU A 52 2.60 2.34 10.44
C GLU A 52 2.06 1.04 9.80
N ILE A 53 2.00 0.98 8.47
CA ILE A 53 1.60 -0.21 7.70
C ILE A 53 2.82 -0.90 7.08
N TYR A 54 3.75 -0.13 6.52
CA TYR A 54 4.92 -0.64 5.79
C TYR A 54 6.19 0.06 6.24
N SER A 55 7.17 -0.70 6.72
CA SER A 55 8.38 -0.13 7.32
C SER A 55 9.33 0.47 6.28
N ASN A 56 9.29 -0.01 5.05
CA ASN A 56 10.15 0.43 3.95
C ASN A 56 9.51 0.16 2.57
N LYS A 57 10.16 0.64 1.50
CA LYS A 57 9.66 0.52 0.13
C LYS A 57 9.72 -0.92 -0.38
N GLU A 58 10.72 -1.66 0.03
CA GLU A 58 10.98 -3.05 -0.40
C GLU A 58 9.87 -3.98 0.08
N GLU A 59 9.43 -3.84 1.33
CA GLU A 59 8.31 -4.59 1.92
C GLU A 59 7.00 -4.29 1.15
N LEU A 60 6.72 -3.01 0.92
CA LEU A 60 5.54 -2.58 0.17
C LEU A 60 5.57 -3.09 -1.28
N LEU A 61 6.73 -3.02 -1.93
CA LEU A 61 6.92 -3.50 -3.30
C LEU A 61 6.67 -5.02 -3.39
N LEU A 62 7.27 -5.80 -2.49
CA LEU A 62 7.15 -7.24 -2.49
C LEU A 62 5.69 -7.68 -2.39
N GLU A 63 4.93 -7.08 -1.47
CA GLU A 63 3.52 -7.40 -1.31
C GLU A 63 2.67 -6.89 -2.48
N ALA A 64 2.94 -5.67 -2.98
CA ALA A 64 2.22 -5.11 -4.11
C ALA A 64 2.37 -5.99 -5.38
N VAL A 65 3.57 -6.48 -5.65
CA VAL A 65 3.84 -7.41 -6.76
C VAL A 65 3.11 -8.72 -6.57
N ARG A 66 3.20 -9.32 -5.37
CA ARG A 66 2.52 -10.59 -5.06
C ARG A 66 1.02 -10.50 -5.31
N ILE A 67 0.34 -9.48 -4.78
CA ILE A 67 -1.10 -9.31 -4.96
C ILE A 67 -1.45 -9.03 -6.43
N HIS A 68 -0.62 -8.26 -7.14
CA HIS A 68 -0.84 -7.98 -8.55
C HIS A 68 -0.73 -9.25 -9.41
N GLU A 69 0.23 -10.12 -9.15
CA GLU A 69 0.36 -11.42 -9.84
C GLU A 69 -0.83 -12.33 -9.55
N GLU A 70 -1.25 -12.46 -8.29
CA GLU A 70 -2.42 -13.25 -7.90
C GLU A 70 -3.68 -12.77 -8.66
N VAL A 71 -3.95 -11.46 -8.69
CA VAL A 71 -5.12 -10.91 -9.41
C VAL A 71 -5.00 -11.05 -10.93
N SER A 72 -3.79 -10.93 -11.48
CA SER A 72 -3.57 -11.08 -12.92
C SER A 72 -3.79 -12.51 -13.39
N PHE A 73 -3.55 -13.51 -12.55
CA PHE A 73 -3.77 -14.92 -12.87
C PHE A 73 -5.26 -15.29 -12.99
N PHE A 74 -6.15 -14.58 -12.28
CA PHE A 74 -7.59 -14.84 -12.30
C PHE A 74 -8.35 -14.03 -13.38
N LYS A 75 -7.66 -13.21 -14.17
CA LYS A 75 -8.23 -12.46 -15.30
C LYS A 75 -7.94 -13.16 -16.62
#